data_AF-A0A951AGN8-F1
#
_entry.id   AF-A0A951AGN8-F1
#
_cell.length_a   1.000
_cell.length_b   1.000
_cell.length_c   1.000
_cell.angle_alpha   90.00
_cell.angle_beta   90.00
_cell.angle_gamma   90.00
#
_symmetry.space_group_name_H-M   'P 1'
#
loop_
_entity.id
_entity.type
_entity.pdbx_description
1 polymer ?
#
loop_
_entity_poly.entity_id
_entity_poly.type
_entity_poly.pdbx_seq_one_letter_code
_entity_poly.pdbx_strand_id
1 'polypeptide(L)'
;MNSSPSLAPPPQNAAPTVAVTPAPAPVLETALVVSIPEQKLAVVMKDKVYKSYRISTSRYGEGDALGSWCTPIGRLAVATKIGGSVPLGGVFQRRRYTGEVLSVNAPGRDPIVSRIIWLRGLDYTNKNAFHRCIYIHGTPEEDSLGKKASYGCIRMRSSDVIEIFNWINIGTEVAIADKAIGRAVKDLIEDRRLVATNTPKSEMKSDLVR
;
A
#
# COMPACT_ATOMS: atom_id res chain seq x y z
N MET A 1 -38.43 -36.23 44.76
CA MET A 1 -37.49 -36.26 43.62
C MET A 1 -36.84 -34.88 43.56
N ASN A 2 -35.72 -34.70 44.26
CA ASN A 2 -35.01 -33.42 44.37
C ASN A 2 -33.93 -33.36 43.29
N SER A 3 -34.06 -32.43 42.35
CA SER A 3 -33.03 -32.12 41.36
C SER A 3 -32.27 -30.88 41.84
N SER A 4 -31.00 -31.06 42.19
CA SER A 4 -30.09 -29.96 42.55
C SER A 4 -29.58 -29.25 41.29
N PRO A 5 -29.47 -27.92 41.24
CA PRO A 5 -28.86 -27.22 40.11
C PRO A 5 -27.33 -27.22 40.24
N SER A 6 -26.65 -27.63 39.17
CA SER A 6 -25.19 -27.58 39.04
C SER A 6 -24.71 -26.13 38.90
N LEU A 7 -23.93 -25.64 39.86
CA LEU A 7 -23.28 -24.34 39.80
C LEU A 7 -22.09 -24.39 38.83
N ALA A 8 -22.04 -23.44 37.89
CA ALA A 8 -20.91 -23.27 36.98
C ALA A 8 -19.66 -22.75 37.74
N PRO A 9 -18.43 -23.15 37.35
CA PRO A 9 -17.22 -22.68 38.00
C PRO A 9 -16.97 -21.19 37.72
N PRO A 10 -16.32 -20.46 38.65
CA PRO A 10 -16.05 -19.04 38.51
C PRO A 10 -15.03 -18.74 37.39
N PRO A 11 -15.09 -17.55 36.77
CA PRO A 11 -14.19 -17.16 35.70
C PRO A 11 -12.74 -17.08 36.21
N GLN A 12 -11.83 -17.75 35.50
CA GLN A 12 -10.39 -17.68 35.77
C GLN A 12 -9.85 -16.31 35.34
N ASN A 13 -9.13 -15.66 36.26
CA ASN A 13 -8.44 -14.40 36.07
C ASN A 13 -7.47 -14.47 34.88
N ALA A 14 -7.71 -13.68 33.83
CA ALA A 14 -6.76 -13.51 32.74
C ALA A 14 -5.56 -12.69 33.23
N ALA A 15 -4.36 -13.22 33.02
CA ALA A 15 -3.10 -12.52 33.31
C ALA A 15 -2.98 -11.24 32.47
N PRO A 16 -2.28 -10.20 32.97
CA PRO A 16 -2.10 -8.95 32.23
C PRO A 16 -1.27 -9.21 30.97
N THR A 17 -1.87 -8.93 29.80
CA THR A 17 -1.16 -8.90 28.52
C THR A 17 -0.16 -7.76 28.55
N VAL A 18 1.13 -8.09 28.73
CA VAL A 18 2.22 -7.14 28.48
C VAL A 18 2.19 -6.81 26.99
N ALA A 19 1.79 -5.58 26.66
CA ALA A 19 1.92 -5.06 25.31
C ALA A 19 3.41 -4.96 24.98
N VAL A 20 3.91 -5.94 24.24
CA VAL A 20 5.24 -5.85 23.62
C VAL A 20 5.11 -4.83 22.50
N THR A 21 5.63 -3.63 22.72
CA THR A 21 5.86 -2.67 21.64
C THR A 21 6.85 -3.34 20.68
N PRO A 22 6.50 -3.62 19.41
CA PRO A 22 7.48 -4.17 18.49
C PRO A 22 8.60 -3.14 18.28
N ALA A 23 9.84 -3.60 18.40
CA ALA A 23 11.01 -2.83 17.99
C ALA A 23 10.78 -2.26 16.57
N PRO A 24 11.31 -1.05 16.24
CA PRO A 24 11.15 -0.48 14.92
C PRO A 24 11.61 -1.51 13.88
N ALA A 25 10.68 -1.93 13.02
CA ALA A 25 10.96 -2.95 12.02
C ALA A 25 12.19 -2.49 11.21
N PRO A 26 13.22 -3.34 11.04
CA PRO A 26 14.31 -3.02 10.14
C PRO A 26 13.68 -2.74 8.78
N VAL A 27 13.80 -1.50 8.33
CA VAL A 27 13.16 -1.03 7.11
C VAL A 27 13.82 -1.80 5.98
N LEU A 28 13.15 -2.84 5.47
CA LEU A 28 13.50 -3.39 4.17
C LEU A 28 13.42 -2.20 3.22
N GLU A 29 14.57 -1.82 2.63
CA GLU A 29 14.81 -0.59 1.86
C GLU A 29 14.01 -0.52 0.54
N THR A 30 12.85 -1.17 0.51
CA THR A 30 11.91 -1.20 -0.59
C THR A 30 11.02 0.03 -0.55
N ALA A 31 10.92 0.72 -1.67
CA ALA A 31 9.98 1.80 -1.92
C ALA A 31 9.28 1.58 -3.25
N LEU A 32 8.11 2.18 -3.41
CA LEU A 32 7.47 2.28 -4.70
C LEU A 32 7.52 3.73 -5.18
N VAL A 33 7.86 3.95 -6.43
CA VAL A 33 7.81 5.27 -7.07
C VAL A 33 6.88 5.18 -8.26
N VAL A 34 5.86 6.03 -8.29
CA VAL A 34 4.90 6.15 -9.38
C VAL A 34 5.21 7.41 -10.18
N SER A 35 5.48 7.23 -11.47
CA SER A 35 5.55 8.29 -12.47
C SER A 35 4.21 8.37 -13.19
N ILE A 36 3.49 9.46 -12.95
CA ILE A 36 2.24 9.77 -13.65
C ILE A 36 2.49 10.04 -15.15
N PRO A 37 3.44 10.90 -15.60
CA PRO A 37 3.56 11.20 -17.01
C PRO A 37 3.99 9.97 -17.84
N GLU A 38 4.75 9.04 -17.27
CA GLU A 38 5.15 7.82 -17.97
C GLU A 38 4.23 6.62 -17.71
N GLN A 39 3.24 6.75 -16.81
CA GLN A 39 2.37 5.66 -16.39
C GLN A 39 3.17 4.41 -16.00
N LYS A 40 4.17 4.63 -15.13
CA LYS A 40 5.06 3.57 -14.61
C LYS A 40 5.11 3.56 -13.10
N LEU A 41 5.29 2.37 -12.54
CA LEU A 41 5.65 2.17 -11.16
C LEU A 41 7.01 1.47 -11.10
N ALA A 42 7.98 2.06 -10.41
CA ALA A 42 9.27 1.47 -10.11
C ALA A 42 9.30 0.94 -8.68
N VAL A 43 9.83 -0.28 -8.51
CA VAL A 43 10.24 -0.81 -7.22
C VAL A 43 11.70 -0.39 -7.03
N VAL A 44 11.96 0.37 -5.97
CA VAL A 44 13.30 0.81 -5.58
C VAL A 44 13.73 -0.05 -4.40
N MET A 45 14.88 -0.71 -4.49
CA MET A 45 15.50 -1.47 -3.40
C MET A 45 16.93 -0.99 -3.21
N LYS A 46 17.32 -0.65 -1.98
CA LYS A 46 18.67 -0.15 -1.68
C LYS A 46 19.09 1.02 -2.58
N ASP A 47 18.19 1.99 -2.72
CA ASP A 47 18.35 3.18 -3.57
C ASP A 47 18.60 2.90 -5.07
N LYS A 48 18.26 1.70 -5.55
CA LYS A 48 18.35 1.34 -6.97
C LYS A 48 17.01 0.88 -7.49
N VAL A 49 16.69 1.26 -8.73
CA VAL A 49 15.53 0.70 -9.42
C VAL A 49 15.78 -0.78 -9.64
N TYR A 50 14.97 -1.61 -8.99
CA TYR A 50 15.03 -3.07 -9.12
C TYR A 50 14.21 -3.54 -10.32
N LYS A 51 12.97 -3.04 -10.45
CA LYS A 51 12.05 -3.40 -11.53
C LYS A 51 11.04 -2.28 -11.78
N SER A 52 10.51 -2.20 -13.00
CA SER A 52 9.47 -1.23 -13.37
C SER A 52 8.29 -1.91 -14.06
N TYR A 53 7.09 -1.39 -13.82
CA TYR A 53 5.83 -1.92 -14.31
C TYR A 53 5.03 -0.84 -15.03
N ARG A 54 4.24 -1.24 -16.03
CA ARG A 54 3.20 -0.38 -16.62
C ARG A 54 2.03 -0.29 -15.65
N ILE A 55 1.49 0.89 -15.47
CA ILE A 55 0.34 1.16 -14.61
C ILE A 55 -0.71 1.99 -15.34
N SER A 56 -1.86 2.22 -14.70
CA SER A 56 -2.79 3.27 -15.10
C SER A 56 -3.22 4.10 -13.90
N THR A 57 -3.02 5.41 -13.96
CA THR A 57 -3.50 6.39 -12.97
C THR A 57 -4.77 7.07 -13.46
N SER A 58 -5.28 8.03 -12.70
CA SER A 58 -6.56 8.67 -12.98
C SER A 58 -6.59 9.45 -14.29
N ARG A 59 -7.67 9.28 -15.04
CA ARG A 59 -8.00 10.14 -16.20
C ARG A 59 -8.40 11.57 -15.82
N TYR A 60 -8.74 11.81 -14.55
CA TYR A 60 -9.14 13.13 -14.03
C TYR A 60 -7.94 13.97 -13.60
N GLY A 61 -6.73 13.45 -13.74
CA GLY A 61 -5.50 14.13 -13.35
C GLY A 61 -5.15 13.91 -11.89
N GLU A 62 -4.57 14.94 -11.29
CA GLU A 62 -3.84 14.88 -10.03
C GLU A 62 -4.51 15.73 -8.96
N GLY A 63 -4.47 15.25 -7.72
CA GLY A 63 -5.05 15.95 -6.58
C GLY A 63 -5.72 15.04 -5.56
N ASP A 64 -6.06 15.65 -4.42
CA ASP A 64 -6.58 14.91 -3.26
C ASP A 64 -7.90 15.44 -2.68
N ALA A 65 -8.60 16.32 -3.38
CA ALA A 65 -9.91 16.76 -2.94
C ALA A 65 -10.91 15.59 -2.90
N LEU A 66 -11.80 15.59 -1.90
CA LEU A 66 -12.89 14.63 -1.81
C LEU A 66 -13.75 14.73 -3.07
N GLY A 67 -14.12 13.58 -3.65
CA GLY A 67 -14.90 13.56 -4.88
C GLY A 67 -14.18 14.05 -6.15
N SER A 68 -12.86 14.29 -6.13
CA SER A 68 -12.11 14.73 -7.33
C SER A 68 -11.82 13.61 -8.33
N TRP A 69 -11.76 12.36 -7.86
CA TRP A 69 -11.42 11.18 -8.67
C TRP A 69 -9.98 11.24 -9.21
N CYS A 70 -9.20 12.24 -8.80
CA CYS A 70 -7.79 12.41 -9.16
C CYS A 70 -6.87 11.47 -8.37
N THR A 71 -5.68 11.23 -8.92
CA THR A 71 -4.60 10.50 -8.21
C THR A 71 -3.85 11.49 -7.31
N PRO A 72 -3.68 11.22 -6.00
CA PRO A 72 -2.91 12.12 -5.14
C PRO A 72 -1.42 12.09 -5.52
N ILE A 73 -0.74 13.23 -5.36
CA ILE A 73 0.72 13.37 -5.49
C ILE A 73 1.33 13.45 -4.08
N GLY A 74 2.61 13.07 -3.98
CA GLY A 74 3.43 13.26 -2.79
C GLY A 74 3.85 11.93 -2.18
N ARG A 75 4.15 11.97 -0.88
CA ARG A 75 4.54 10.82 -0.08
C ARG A 75 3.31 10.16 0.52
N LEU A 76 3.23 8.85 0.32
CA LEU A 76 2.22 7.97 0.86
C LEU A 76 2.91 6.76 1.50
N ALA A 77 2.15 5.97 2.24
CA ALA A 77 2.58 4.68 2.74
C ALA A 77 1.51 3.62 2.54
N VAL A 78 1.94 2.37 2.41
CA VAL A 78 1.05 1.21 2.48
C VAL A 78 0.42 1.16 3.88
N ALA A 79 -0.89 1.39 3.95
CA ALA A 79 -1.67 1.34 5.18
C ALA A 79 -2.17 -0.09 5.47
N THR A 80 -2.66 -0.78 4.44
CA THR A 80 -3.11 -2.17 4.56
C THR A 80 -3.01 -2.91 3.22
N LYS A 81 -3.06 -4.23 3.31
CA LYS A 81 -2.89 -5.18 2.20
C LYS A 81 -4.01 -6.22 2.28
N ILE A 82 -4.76 -6.39 1.20
CA ILE A 82 -5.90 -7.31 1.13
C ILE A 82 -5.74 -8.23 -0.08
N GLY A 83 -6.06 -9.51 0.11
CA GLY A 83 -6.10 -10.49 -0.96
C GLY A 83 -4.94 -11.49 -1.02
N GLY A 84 -4.19 -11.69 0.07
CA GLY A 84 -3.01 -12.59 0.07
C GLY A 84 -3.27 -14.00 -0.48
N SER A 85 -4.46 -14.57 -0.21
CA SER A 85 -4.91 -15.87 -0.69
C SER A 85 -5.88 -15.82 -1.89
N VAL A 86 -6.19 -14.63 -2.40
CA VAL A 86 -7.15 -14.47 -3.51
C VAL A 86 -6.48 -14.92 -4.81
N PRO A 87 -7.16 -15.69 -5.68
CA PRO A 87 -6.58 -16.11 -6.96
C PRO A 87 -6.33 -14.93 -7.90
N LEU A 88 -5.50 -15.14 -8.90
CA LEU A 88 -5.33 -14.20 -10.02
C LEU A 88 -6.70 -13.96 -10.68
N GLY A 89 -7.06 -12.69 -10.89
CA GLY A 89 -8.35 -12.28 -11.45
C GLY A 89 -9.51 -12.32 -10.44
N GLY A 90 -9.27 -12.71 -9.18
CA GLY A 90 -10.30 -12.79 -8.16
C GLY A 90 -10.91 -11.43 -7.84
N VAL A 91 -12.23 -11.31 -7.94
CA VAL A 91 -12.99 -10.05 -7.87
C VAL A 91 -13.23 -9.61 -6.43
N PHE A 92 -13.04 -8.31 -6.18
CA PHE A 92 -13.40 -7.68 -4.92
C PHE A 92 -14.67 -6.83 -5.04
N GLN A 93 -15.57 -6.98 -4.06
CA GLN A 93 -16.64 -6.04 -3.79
C GLN A 93 -16.52 -5.54 -2.36
N ARG A 94 -16.47 -4.21 -2.16
CA ARG A 94 -16.26 -3.59 -0.84
C ARG A 94 -15.05 -4.20 -0.09
N ARG A 95 -13.97 -4.48 -0.84
CA ARG A 95 -12.72 -5.12 -0.36
C ARG A 95 -12.85 -6.56 0.16
N ARG A 96 -13.95 -7.26 -0.14
CA ARG A 96 -14.13 -8.69 0.13
C ARG A 96 -14.09 -9.47 -1.18
N TYR A 97 -13.39 -10.60 -1.17
CA TYR A 97 -13.38 -11.52 -2.31
C TYR A 97 -14.79 -12.09 -2.51
N THR A 98 -15.29 -12.06 -3.74
CA THR A 98 -16.66 -12.47 -4.06
C THR A 98 -16.78 -13.95 -4.43
N GLY A 99 -15.66 -14.63 -4.68
CA GLY A 99 -15.62 -15.96 -5.30
C GLY A 99 -15.54 -15.92 -6.84
N GLU A 100 -15.89 -14.80 -7.47
CA GLU A 100 -15.78 -14.61 -8.92
C GLU A 100 -14.32 -14.41 -9.35
N VAL A 101 -13.94 -14.98 -10.49
CA VAL A 101 -12.62 -14.80 -11.11
C VAL A 101 -12.83 -14.35 -12.54
N LEU A 102 -12.22 -13.23 -12.93
CA LEU A 102 -12.29 -12.71 -14.28
C LEU A 102 -10.98 -12.95 -15.04
N SER A 103 -11.13 -13.32 -16.31
CA SER A 103 -10.04 -13.32 -17.26
C SER A 103 -9.59 -11.89 -17.57
N VAL A 104 -8.34 -11.75 -18.00
CA VAL A 104 -7.81 -10.48 -18.53
C VAL A 104 -8.68 -10.01 -19.70
N ASN A 105 -9.05 -8.73 -19.67
CA ASN A 105 -9.90 -8.04 -20.62
C ASN A 105 -11.27 -8.71 -20.87
N ALA A 106 -11.81 -9.41 -19.86
CA ALA A 106 -13.17 -9.93 -19.94
C ALA A 106 -14.17 -8.76 -20.13
N PRO A 107 -15.13 -8.88 -21.06
CA PRO A 107 -16.06 -7.78 -21.34
C PRO A 107 -16.95 -7.50 -20.14
N GLY A 108 -17.26 -6.22 -19.91
CA GLY A 108 -18.26 -5.80 -18.95
C GLY A 108 -17.71 -4.84 -17.90
N ARG A 109 -17.75 -5.26 -16.63
CA ARG A 109 -17.44 -4.39 -15.49
C ARG A 109 -15.93 -4.25 -15.31
N ASP A 110 -15.53 -3.18 -14.63
CA ASP A 110 -14.14 -2.87 -14.25
C ASP A 110 -13.97 -2.98 -12.71
N PRO A 111 -14.10 -4.19 -12.12
CA PRO A 111 -13.88 -4.39 -10.71
C PRO A 111 -12.38 -4.37 -10.37
N ILE A 112 -12.10 -4.14 -9.09
CA ILE A 112 -10.77 -4.40 -8.54
C ILE A 112 -10.57 -5.92 -8.43
N VAL A 113 -9.43 -6.43 -8.90
CA VAL A 113 -9.11 -7.86 -8.87
C VAL A 113 -7.76 -8.14 -8.21
N SER A 114 -7.55 -9.42 -7.86
CA SER A 114 -6.27 -10.00 -7.42
C SER A 114 -5.77 -9.49 -6.07
N ARG A 115 -5.35 -8.23 -5.97
CA ARG A 115 -4.79 -7.64 -4.74
C ARG A 115 -5.25 -6.19 -4.58
N ILE A 116 -5.36 -5.75 -3.32
CA ILE A 116 -5.57 -4.35 -2.94
C ILE A 116 -4.45 -3.96 -1.98
N ILE A 117 -3.70 -2.92 -2.34
CA ILE A 117 -2.72 -2.25 -1.49
C ILE A 117 -3.27 -0.86 -1.21
N TRP A 118 -3.73 -0.62 0.01
CA TRP A 118 -4.38 0.63 0.40
C TRP A 118 -3.38 1.64 0.89
N LEU A 119 -3.41 2.84 0.31
CA LEU A 119 -2.48 3.91 0.61
C LEU A 119 -3.06 4.89 1.62
N ARG A 120 -2.21 5.40 2.50
CA ARG A 120 -2.45 6.60 3.32
C ARG A 120 -1.50 7.71 2.92
N GLY A 121 -1.99 8.94 2.91
CA GLY A 121 -1.15 10.12 2.72
C GLY A 121 -0.23 10.35 3.89
N LEU A 122 1.00 10.82 3.61
CA LEU A 122 1.95 11.30 4.61
C LEU A 122 2.13 12.83 4.55
N ASP A 123 1.66 13.47 3.48
CA ASP A 123 1.76 14.90 3.29
C ASP A 123 0.38 15.56 3.46
N TYR A 124 0.37 16.84 3.83
CA TYR A 124 -0.88 17.60 3.94
C TYR A 124 -1.69 17.62 2.63
N THR A 125 -1.01 17.61 1.49
CA THR A 125 -1.58 17.63 0.15
C THR A 125 -2.23 16.32 -0.28
N ASN A 126 -2.03 15.22 0.46
CA ASN A 126 -2.61 13.90 0.16
C ASN A 126 -3.31 13.25 1.38
N LYS A 127 -3.68 14.05 2.37
CA LYS A 127 -4.30 13.62 3.63
C LYS A 127 -5.59 12.81 3.49
N ASN A 128 -6.35 13.00 2.42
CA ASN A 128 -7.61 12.31 2.16
C ASN A 128 -7.42 10.97 1.43
N ALA A 129 -6.20 10.61 0.97
CA ALA A 129 -5.96 9.43 0.14
C ALA A 129 -6.53 8.14 0.75
N PHE A 130 -6.41 7.95 2.07
CA PHE A 130 -6.96 6.78 2.75
C PHE A 130 -8.49 6.78 2.70
N HIS A 131 -9.15 7.89 3.06
CA HIS A 131 -10.60 8.01 3.09
C HIS A 131 -11.23 7.93 1.69
N ARG A 132 -10.50 8.40 0.68
CA ARG A 132 -10.85 8.31 -0.74
C ARG A 132 -10.62 6.92 -1.34
N CYS A 133 -10.16 5.95 -0.54
CA CYS A 133 -9.94 4.57 -1.00
C CYS A 133 -8.91 4.50 -2.15
N ILE A 134 -7.81 5.26 -2.07
CA ILE A 134 -6.74 5.20 -3.08
C ILE A 134 -5.95 3.91 -2.90
N TYR A 135 -5.93 3.09 -3.96
CA TYR A 135 -5.30 1.78 -3.98
C TYR A 135 -4.24 1.66 -5.07
N ILE A 136 -3.24 0.80 -4.85
CA ILE A 136 -2.57 0.07 -5.92
C ILE A 136 -3.28 -1.29 -6.02
N HIS A 137 -3.78 -1.66 -7.19
CA HIS A 137 -4.59 -2.87 -7.34
C HIS A 137 -4.49 -3.52 -8.73
N GLY A 138 -4.92 -4.78 -8.81
CA GLY A 138 -5.03 -5.50 -10.07
C GLY A 138 -6.27 -5.05 -10.86
N THR A 139 -6.18 -5.06 -12.18
CA THR A 139 -7.29 -4.71 -13.09
C THR A 139 -7.54 -5.85 -14.08
N PRO A 140 -8.79 -6.13 -14.48
CA PRO A 140 -9.05 -6.95 -15.66
C PRO A 140 -8.75 -6.17 -16.95
N GLU A 141 -8.89 -4.84 -16.95
CA GLU A 141 -8.63 -3.94 -18.10
C GLU A 141 -7.13 -3.70 -18.38
N GLU A 142 -6.36 -4.76 -18.61
CA GLU A 142 -4.90 -4.65 -18.78
C GLU A 142 -4.49 -3.94 -20.08
N ASP A 143 -5.38 -3.86 -21.07
CA ASP A 143 -5.16 -3.11 -22.32
C ASP A 143 -5.15 -1.58 -22.10
N SER A 144 -5.69 -1.11 -20.98
CA SER A 144 -5.67 0.31 -20.59
C SER A 144 -4.36 0.76 -19.94
N LEU A 145 -3.49 -0.19 -19.55
CA LEU A 145 -2.24 0.10 -18.87
C LEU A 145 -1.26 0.85 -19.78
N GLY A 146 -0.55 1.82 -19.20
CA GLY A 146 0.27 2.79 -19.92
C GLY A 146 -0.47 4.06 -20.31
N LYS A 147 -1.77 4.18 -19.96
CA LYS A 147 -2.60 5.38 -20.19
C LYS A 147 -3.32 5.76 -18.89
N LYS A 148 -3.65 7.04 -18.72
CA LYS A 148 -4.54 7.50 -17.65
C LYS A 148 -5.97 6.99 -17.92
N ALA A 149 -6.48 6.09 -17.09
CA ALA A 149 -7.80 5.46 -17.29
C ALA A 149 -8.57 5.18 -16.00
N SER A 150 -7.93 5.32 -14.83
CA SER A 150 -8.56 5.03 -13.54
C SER A 150 -9.41 6.18 -13.00
N TYR A 151 -9.99 5.94 -11.83
CA TYR A 151 -10.83 6.87 -11.07
C TYR A 151 -10.14 7.37 -9.78
N GLY A 152 -8.80 7.37 -9.77
CA GLY A 152 -7.97 7.84 -8.66
C GLY A 152 -6.95 6.81 -8.18
N CYS A 153 -7.22 5.53 -8.42
CA CYS A 153 -6.34 4.43 -8.05
C CYS A 153 -5.19 4.22 -9.06
N ILE A 154 -4.23 3.38 -8.69
CA ILE A 154 -3.14 2.93 -9.53
C ILE A 154 -3.43 1.50 -9.94
N ARG A 155 -3.82 1.30 -11.20
CA ARG A 155 -4.07 -0.03 -11.76
C ARG A 155 -2.78 -0.69 -12.21
N MET A 156 -2.71 -2.00 -12.04
CA MET A 156 -1.60 -2.84 -12.48
C MET A 156 -2.13 -4.13 -13.11
N ARG A 157 -1.28 -4.81 -13.89
CA ARG A 157 -1.56 -6.21 -14.27
C ARG A 157 -1.73 -7.06 -13.03
N SER A 158 -2.60 -8.06 -13.12
CA SER A 158 -2.90 -8.93 -11.98
C SER A 158 -1.66 -9.70 -11.50
N SER A 159 -0.80 -10.17 -12.41
CA SER A 159 0.48 -10.80 -12.08
C SER A 159 1.41 -9.84 -11.33
N ASP A 160 1.52 -8.61 -11.82
CA ASP A 160 2.49 -7.63 -11.34
C ASP A 160 2.12 -7.13 -9.94
N VAL A 161 0.82 -6.89 -9.68
CA VAL A 161 0.39 -6.50 -8.34
C VAL A 161 0.56 -7.63 -7.32
N ILE A 162 0.39 -8.90 -7.73
CA ILE A 162 0.64 -10.05 -6.85
C ILE A 162 2.11 -10.12 -6.46
N GLU A 163 3.00 -9.92 -7.42
CA GLU A 163 4.44 -9.89 -7.19
C GLU A 163 4.83 -8.78 -6.20
N ILE A 164 4.44 -7.53 -6.47
CA ILE A 164 4.77 -6.39 -5.59
C ILE A 164 4.12 -6.56 -4.21
N PHE A 165 2.89 -7.09 -4.16
CA PHE A 165 2.22 -7.39 -2.89
C PHE A 165 3.08 -8.30 -2.00
N ASN A 166 3.82 -9.25 -2.57
CA ASN A 166 4.69 -10.14 -1.79
C ASN A 166 6.02 -9.48 -1.38
N TRP A 167 6.44 -8.40 -2.04
CA TRP A 167 7.71 -7.73 -1.76
C TRP A 167 7.61 -6.57 -0.77
N ILE A 168 6.42 -5.98 -0.61
CA ILE A 168 6.23 -4.80 0.24
C ILE A 168 5.53 -5.14 1.55
N ASN A 169 5.76 -4.32 2.57
CA ASN A 169 5.14 -4.44 3.89
C ASN A 169 4.18 -3.28 4.16
N ILE A 170 3.37 -3.41 5.21
CA ILE A 170 2.69 -2.26 5.79
C ILE A 170 3.76 -1.25 6.22
N GLY A 171 3.54 0.02 5.90
CA GLY A 171 4.52 1.09 6.12
C GLY A 171 5.49 1.32 4.98
N THR A 172 5.55 0.44 3.95
CA THR A 172 6.38 0.69 2.76
C THR A 172 5.99 2.03 2.13
N GLU A 173 7.00 2.88 1.88
CA GLU A 173 6.82 4.20 1.30
C GLU A 173 6.44 4.10 -0.18
N VAL A 174 5.52 4.96 -0.57
CA VAL A 174 5.05 5.10 -1.95
C VAL A 174 5.13 6.59 -2.31
N ALA A 175 6.01 6.94 -3.25
CA ALA A 175 6.07 8.29 -3.79
C ALA A 175 5.28 8.34 -5.11
N ILE A 176 4.30 9.23 -5.21
CA ILE A 176 3.56 9.48 -6.46
C ILE A 176 3.96 10.85 -6.98
N ALA A 177 4.48 10.92 -8.21
CA ALA A 177 5.01 12.14 -8.77
C ALA A 177 4.51 12.40 -10.19
N ASP A 178 4.23 13.67 -10.48
CA ASP A 178 4.06 14.18 -11.84
C ASP A 178 5.42 14.56 -12.46
N LYS A 179 6.32 13.57 -12.52
CA LYS A 179 7.69 13.71 -13.00
C LYS A 179 8.12 12.42 -13.68
N ALA A 180 9.11 12.49 -14.58
CA ALA A 180 9.74 11.30 -15.13
C ALA A 180 10.29 10.40 -14.00
N ILE A 181 10.20 9.08 -14.18
CA ILE A 181 10.49 8.06 -13.17
C ILE A 181 11.91 8.18 -12.64
N GLY A 182 12.88 8.46 -13.52
CA GLY A 182 14.27 8.66 -13.13
C GLY A 182 14.46 9.87 -12.22
N ARG A 183 13.69 10.94 -12.44
CA ARG A 183 13.73 12.12 -11.56
C ARG A 183 13.03 11.84 -10.24
N ALA A 184 11.85 11.23 -10.27
CA ALA A 184 11.09 10.89 -9.07
C ALA A 184 11.85 9.92 -8.15
N VAL A 185 12.60 8.96 -8.71
CA VAL A 185 13.47 8.06 -7.94
C VAL A 185 14.63 8.80 -7.29
N LYS A 186 15.27 9.74 -8.01
CA LYS A 186 16.34 10.57 -7.44
C LYS A 186 15.83 11.42 -6.27
N ASP A 187 14.70 12.10 -6.44
CA ASP A 187 14.06 12.91 -5.40
C ASP A 187 13.79 12.05 -4.14
N LEU A 188 13.24 10.84 -4.29
CA LEU A 188 13.03 9.90 -3.16
C LEU A 188 14.33 9.56 -2.42
N ILE A 189 15.40 9.25 -3.16
CA ILE A 189 16.70 8.87 -2.56
C ILE A 189 17.32 10.05 -1.80
N GLU A 190 17.23 11.25 -2.37
CA GLU A 190 17.70 12.49 -1.74
C GLU A 190 16.92 12.80 -0.46
N ASP A 191 15.59 12.69 -0.48
CA ASP A 191 14.73 12.87 0.70
C ASP A 191 15.10 11.90 1.83
N ARG A 192 15.31 10.62 1.49
CA ARG A 192 15.71 9.60 2.47
C ARG A 192 17.07 9.89 3.11
N ARG A 193 18.04 10.35 2.31
CA ARG A 193 19.36 10.76 2.83
C ARG A 193 19.24 11.94 3.78
N LEU A 194 18.43 12.94 3.45
CA LEU A 194 18.23 14.12 4.28
C LEU A 194 17.60 13.77 5.65
N VAL A 195 16.61 12.86 5.65
CA VAL A 195 16.00 12.35 6.89
C VAL A 195 17.03 11.57 7.73
N ALA A 196 17.85 10.73 7.10
CA ALA A 196 18.90 9.99 7.80
C ALA A 196 19.96 10.90 8.44
N THR A 197 20.31 12.02 7.80
CA THR A 197 21.28 12.99 8.34
C THR A 197 20.70 13.85 9.47
N ASN A 198 19.39 14.07 9.47
CA ASN A 198 18.70 14.93 10.45
C ASN A 198 18.10 14.17 11.64
N THR A 199 18.26 12.84 11.71
CA THR A 199 17.85 12.04 12.87
C THR A 199 18.90 12.20 13.98
N PRO A 200 18.54 12.73 15.18
CA PRO A 200 19.51 12.97 16.26
C PRO A 200 20.20 11.67 16.73
N LYS A 201 21.52 11.70 16.89
CA LYS A 201 22.34 10.59 17.44
C LYS A 201 22.19 10.39 18.96
N SER A 202 21.09 10.79 19.58
CA SER A 202 20.92 10.68 21.04
C SER A 202 20.14 9.42 21.41
N GLU A 203 20.83 8.28 21.51
CA GLU A 203 20.50 7.14 22.39
C GLU A 203 21.48 5.97 22.16
N MET A 204 22.78 6.19 22.38
CA MET A 204 23.75 5.09 22.60
C MET A 204 24.99 5.60 23.34
N LYS A 205 24.84 6.26 24.50
CA LYS A 205 25.90 6.38 25.51
C LYS A 205 25.30 6.68 26.88
N SER A 206 24.90 5.63 27.61
CA SER A 206 24.93 5.64 29.09
C SER A 206 24.68 4.24 29.62
N ASP A 207 25.68 3.37 29.53
CA ASP A 207 25.80 2.18 30.41
C ASP A 207 27.28 1.90 30.70
N LEU A 208 28.00 2.98 31.05
CA LEU A 208 29.20 2.87 31.83
C LEU A 208 29.10 3.90 32.94
N VAL A 209 28.84 3.40 34.14
CA VAL A 209 29.11 3.94 35.50
C VAL A 209 27.95 3.55 36.43
N ARG A 210 27.99 2.32 36.93
CA ARG A 210 28.07 1.94 38.36
C ARG A 210 27.73 0.47 38.54
#